data_AF-A0A5S4G651-F1
#
_entry.id   AF-A0A5S4G651-F1
#
_cell.length_a   1.000
_cell.length_b   1.000
_cell.length_c   1.000
_cell.angle_alpha   90.00
_cell.angle_beta   90.00
_cell.angle_gamma   90.00
#
_symmetry.space_group_name_H-M   'P 1'
#
loop_
_entity.id
_entity.type
_entity.pdbx_description
1 polymer ?
#
loop_
_entity_poly.entity_id
_entity_poly.type
_entity_poly.pdbx_seq_one_letter_code
_entity_poly.pdbx_strand_id
1 'polypeptide(L)'
;MTEILQKTEKAYQGEHDRPLGGYLRILTVYGGTVAVAAATAALAGRRAPDHVGVMDLLLMAACTHKASRLLAKDPVTSPIRAPFTEYEGQSGPSELREKPRGQVGELLACPFCLAQWIATGYATGLVLAPRFTRLAGATMTAVAISDWLQLAYAKLMKSAGEAK
;
A
#
# COMPACT_ATOMS: atom_id res chain seq x y z
N MET A 1 9.23 11.17 29.86
CA MET A 1 9.30 10.47 28.55
C MET A 1 8.81 11.36 27.41
N THR A 2 7.67 12.04 27.56
CA THR A 2 7.12 13.02 26.60
C THR A 2 8.03 14.22 26.33
N GLU A 3 8.73 14.72 27.35
CA GLU A 3 9.63 15.89 27.21
C GLU A 3 10.88 15.58 26.37
N ILE A 4 11.46 14.39 26.54
CA ILE A 4 12.58 13.91 25.71
C ILE A 4 12.10 13.70 24.27
N LEU A 5 10.92 13.08 24.08
CA LEU A 5 10.32 12.89 22.76
C LEU A 5 10.08 14.22 22.04
N GLN A 6 9.52 15.23 22.72
CA GLN A 6 9.28 16.55 22.14
C GLN A 6 10.59 17.28 21.80
N LYS A 7 11.62 17.16 22.65
CA LYS A 7 12.93 17.76 22.40
C LYS A 7 13.61 17.11 21.19
N THR A 8 13.55 15.77 21.10
CA THR A 8 14.07 15.01 19.97
C THR A 8 13.30 15.31 18.68
N GLU A 9 11.97 15.43 18.77
CA GLU A 9 11.10 15.76 17.64
C GLU A 9 11.42 17.15 17.08
N LYS A 10 11.52 18.18 17.93
CA LYS A 10 11.92 19.52 17.49
C LYS A 10 13.33 19.55 16.88
N ALA A 11 14.27 18.79 17.44
CA ALA A 11 15.64 18.70 16.90
C ALA A 11 15.70 17.97 15.55
N TYR A 12 14.83 16.98 15.34
CA TYR A 12 14.78 16.16 14.12
C TYR A 12 13.96 16.80 13.00
N GLN A 13 12.86 17.49 13.33
CA GLN A 13 11.93 18.09 12.38
C GLN A 13 12.59 19.16 11.50
N GLY A 14 13.54 19.94 12.03
CA GLY A 14 14.11 21.06 11.29
C GLY A 14 13.01 22.03 10.81
N GLU A 15 12.98 22.35 9.51
CA GLU A 15 11.91 23.15 8.88
C GLU A 15 10.72 22.31 8.37
N HIS A 16 10.68 21.01 8.64
CA HIS A 16 9.67 20.10 8.09
C HIS A 16 8.76 19.55 9.19
N ASP A 17 7.45 19.59 8.95
CA ASP A 17 6.47 19.00 9.86
C ASP A 17 6.56 17.46 9.76
N ARG A 18 7.23 16.85 10.75
CA ARG A 18 7.44 15.38 10.86
C ARG A 18 6.92 14.88 12.19
N PRO A 19 5.65 14.43 12.27
CA PRO A 19 5.03 14.04 13.54
C PRO A 19 5.58 12.69 14.03
N LEU A 20 6.73 12.69 14.71
CA LEU A 20 7.42 11.49 15.17
C LEU A 20 6.55 10.67 16.13
N GLY A 21 5.78 11.35 16.99
CA GLY A 21 4.83 10.68 17.88
C GLY A 21 3.74 9.92 17.11
N GLY A 22 3.31 10.46 15.96
CA GLY A 22 2.36 9.80 15.06
C GLY A 22 2.97 8.56 14.40
N TYR A 23 4.19 8.66 13.88
CA TYR A 23 4.88 7.52 13.27
C TYR A 23 5.22 6.41 14.27
N LEU A 24 5.58 6.76 15.51
CA LEU A 24 5.80 5.77 16.56
C LEU A 24 4.52 4.97 16.82
N ARG A 25 3.35 5.62 16.85
CA ARG A 25 2.07 4.91 16.97
C ARG A 25 1.86 3.96 15.80
N ILE A 26 2.05 4.42 14.56
CA ILE A 26 1.91 3.57 13.37
C ILE A 26 2.85 2.36 13.45
N LEU A 27 4.11 2.57 13.86
CA LEU A 27 5.09 1.50 14.05
C LEU A 27 4.63 0.49 15.11
N THR A 28 4.13 0.95 16.26
CA THR A 28 3.61 0.06 17.31
C THR A 28 2.39 -0.73 16.85
N VAL A 29 1.47 -0.11 16.10
CA VAL A 29 0.30 -0.80 15.55
C VAL A 29 0.74 -1.84 14.53
N TYR A 30 1.65 -1.49 13.63
CA TYR A 30 2.20 -2.42 12.64
C TYR A 30 2.87 -3.62 13.31
N GLY A 31 3.77 -3.39 14.27
CA GLY A 31 4.43 -4.45 15.03
C GLY A 31 3.42 -5.33 15.78
N GLY A 32 2.39 -4.72 16.39
CA GLY A 32 1.29 -5.43 17.04
C GLY A 32 0.50 -6.30 16.06
N THR A 33 0.16 -5.80 14.88
CA THR A 33 -0.53 -6.55 13.83
C THR A 33 0.29 -7.77 13.38
N VAL A 34 1.60 -7.59 13.15
CA VAL A 34 2.50 -8.70 12.79
C VAL A 34 2.58 -9.73 13.92
N ALA A 35 2.71 -9.29 15.17
CA ALA A 35 2.78 -10.18 16.32
C ALA A 35 1.48 -10.99 16.50
N VAL A 36 0.33 -10.34 16.37
CA VAL A 36 -0.99 -11.02 16.40
C VAL A 36 -1.09 -12.03 15.27
N ALA A 37 -0.74 -11.66 14.04
CA ALA A 37 -0.77 -12.56 12.89
C ALA A 37 0.12 -13.80 13.10
N ALA A 38 1.35 -13.60 13.61
CA ALA A 38 2.28 -14.68 13.92
C ALA A 38 1.74 -15.59 15.04
N ALA A 39 1.18 -15.00 16.10
CA ALA A 39 0.57 -15.76 17.19
C ALA A 39 -0.64 -16.57 16.71
N THR A 40 -1.52 -15.98 15.89
CA THR A 40 -2.66 -16.68 15.29
C THR A 40 -2.21 -17.84 14.41
N ALA A 41 -1.18 -17.65 13.57
CA ALA A 41 -0.63 -18.72 12.75
C ALA A 41 -0.06 -19.86 13.60
N ALA A 42 0.71 -19.53 14.64
CA ALA A 42 1.28 -20.50 15.56
C ALA A 42 0.19 -21.30 16.31
N LEU A 43 -0.82 -20.62 16.86
CA LEU A 43 -1.93 -21.24 17.57
C LEU A 43 -2.80 -22.12 16.64
N ALA A 44 -2.94 -21.73 15.38
CA ALA A 44 -3.64 -22.51 14.37
C ALA A 44 -2.80 -23.67 13.79
N GLY A 45 -1.58 -23.90 14.29
CA GLY A 45 -0.67 -24.92 13.78
C GLY A 45 -0.22 -24.68 12.34
N ARG A 46 -0.34 -23.45 11.83
CA ARG A 46 0.08 -23.08 10.48
C ARG A 46 1.56 -22.74 10.49
N ARG A 47 2.30 -23.30 9.54
CA ARG A 47 3.73 -23.01 9.34
C ARG A 47 3.91 -22.10 8.14
N ALA A 48 4.94 -21.26 8.20
CA ALA A 48 5.39 -20.53 7.03
C ALA A 48 5.82 -21.53 5.94
N PRO A 49 5.64 -21.19 4.65
CA PRO A 49 6.10 -22.05 3.57
C PRO A 49 7.63 -22.20 3.60
N ASP A 50 8.14 -23.41 3.32
CA ASP A 50 9.57 -23.69 3.29
C ASP A 50 10.30 -22.94 2.17
N HIS A 51 9.58 -22.57 1.11
CA HIS A 51 10.10 -21.82 -0.02
C HIS A 51 9.05 -20.85 -0.57
N VAL A 52 9.51 -19.69 -1.05
CA VAL A 52 8.69 -18.74 -1.82
C VAL A 52 9.17 -18.81 -3.26
N GLY A 53 8.31 -19.36 -4.14
CA GLY A 53 8.62 -19.45 -5.56
C GLY A 53 8.69 -18.08 -6.23
N VAL A 54 9.48 -17.96 -7.30
CA VAL A 54 9.61 -16.70 -8.07
C VAL A 54 8.27 -16.19 -8.59
N MET A 55 7.41 -17.09 -9.09
CA MET A 55 6.08 -16.72 -9.57
C MET A 55 5.16 -16.21 -8.46
N ASP A 56 5.24 -16.81 -7.27
CA ASP A 56 4.47 -16.34 -6.10
C ASP A 56 4.95 -14.94 -5.70
N LEU A 57 6.26 -14.68 -5.74
CA LEU A 57 6.82 -13.35 -5.46
C LEU A 57 6.39 -12.31 -6.51
N LEU A 58 6.39 -12.66 -7.80
CA LEU A 58 5.93 -11.77 -8.88
C LEU A 58 4.44 -11.42 -8.76
N LEU A 59 3.59 -12.41 -8.50
CA LEU A 59 2.15 -12.20 -8.27
C LEU A 59 1.93 -11.33 -7.01
N MET A 60 2.64 -11.62 -5.93
CA MET A 60 2.58 -10.82 -4.71
C MET A 60 3.04 -9.38 -4.95
N ALA A 61 4.11 -9.16 -5.72
CA ALA A 61 4.62 -7.83 -6.05
C ALA A 61 3.62 -7.04 -6.90
N ALA A 62 3.08 -7.65 -7.97
CA ALA A 62 2.10 -7.01 -8.84
C ALA A 62 0.79 -6.70 -8.10
N CYS A 63 0.28 -7.66 -7.32
CA CYS A 63 -0.88 -7.46 -6.45
C CYS A 63 -0.64 -6.32 -5.46
N THR A 64 0.50 -6.31 -4.77
CA THR A 64 0.84 -5.28 -3.77
C THR A 64 0.90 -3.91 -4.42
N HIS A 65 1.56 -3.80 -5.57
CA HIS A 65 1.66 -2.54 -6.32
C HIS A 65 0.29 -2.01 -6.73
N LYS A 66 -0.56 -2.85 -7.35
CA LYS A 66 -1.87 -2.41 -7.83
C LYS A 66 -2.79 -2.07 -6.68
N ALA A 67 -2.88 -2.92 -5.67
CA ALA A 67 -3.79 -2.70 -4.55
C ALA A 67 -3.36 -1.48 -3.71
N SER A 68 -2.06 -1.22 -3.54
CA SER A 68 -1.61 -0.05 -2.78
C SER A 68 -1.92 1.25 -3.51
N ARG A 69 -1.75 1.30 -4.83
CA ARG A 69 -2.15 2.47 -5.64
C ARG A 69 -3.65 2.62 -5.71
N LEU A 70 -4.40 1.52 -5.84
CA LEU A 70 -5.87 1.55 -5.83
C LEU A 70 -6.38 2.24 -4.55
N LEU A 71 -5.87 1.84 -3.38
CA LEU A 71 -6.27 2.46 -2.13
C LEU A 71 -5.76 3.89 -1.96
N ALA A 72 -4.52 4.18 -2.38
CA ALA A 72 -3.90 5.48 -2.15
C ALA A 72 -4.25 6.57 -3.18
N LYS A 73 -4.74 6.20 -4.36
CA LYS A 73 -4.83 7.13 -5.50
C LYS A 73 -6.14 7.06 -6.26
N ASP A 74 -6.84 5.93 -6.29
CA ASP A 74 -8.02 5.76 -7.15
C ASP A 74 -9.23 6.61 -6.70
N PRO A 75 -9.91 7.33 -7.61
CA PRO A 75 -11.10 8.12 -7.28
C PRO A 75 -12.20 7.31 -6.58
N VAL A 76 -12.39 6.03 -6.92
CA VAL A 76 -13.42 5.16 -6.32
C VAL A 76 -13.14 4.91 -4.84
N THR A 77 -11.87 4.93 -4.43
CA THR A 77 -11.48 4.78 -3.02
C THR A 77 -11.41 6.11 -2.26
N SER A 78 -11.72 7.24 -2.91
CA SER A 78 -11.68 8.57 -2.28
C SER A 78 -12.54 8.70 -1.01
N PRO A 79 -13.71 8.04 -0.83
CA PRO A 79 -14.47 8.16 0.42
C PRO A 79 -13.71 7.67 1.66
N ILE A 80 -12.75 6.75 1.50
CA ILE A 80 -11.89 6.25 2.58
C ILE A 80 -10.86 7.31 2.97
N ARG A 81 -10.37 8.09 2.01
CA ARG A 81 -9.28 9.06 2.17
C ARG A 81 -9.77 10.48 2.48
N ALA A 82 -10.94 10.87 1.98
CA ALA A 82 -11.50 12.21 2.10
C ALA A 82 -11.52 12.80 3.53
N PRO A 83 -11.73 12.03 4.61
CA PRO A 83 -11.62 12.57 5.98
C PRO A 83 -10.19 12.96 6.39
N PHE A 84 -9.17 12.37 5.75
CA PHE A 84 -7.76 12.48 6.10
C PHE A 84 -6.92 13.18 5.04
N THR A 85 -7.51 13.55 3.91
CA THR A 85 -6.79 14.17 2.79
C THR A 85 -7.57 15.35 2.21
N GLU A 86 -6.88 16.22 1.49
CA GLU A 86 -7.47 17.33 0.75
C GLU A 86 -7.21 17.14 -0.75
N TYR A 87 -8.26 17.21 -1.55
CA TYR A 87 -8.17 17.00 -2.99
C TYR A 87 -7.40 18.16 -3.68
N GLU A 88 -6.36 17.82 -4.44
CA GLU A 88 -5.52 18.79 -5.18
C GLU A 88 -5.53 18.55 -6.70
N GLY A 89 -6.47 17.77 -7.22
CA GLY A 89 -6.60 17.48 -8.64
C GLY A 89 -6.22 16.05 -9.03
N GLN A 90 -5.83 15.87 -10.29
CA GLN A 90 -5.41 14.57 -10.83
C GLN A 90 -3.88 14.50 -10.92
N SER A 91 -3.32 13.33 -10.62
CA SER A 91 -1.88 13.03 -10.74
C SER A 91 -1.54 12.05 -11.86
N GLY A 92 -2.55 11.41 -12.46
CA GLY A 92 -2.40 10.50 -13.57
C GLY A 92 -3.75 9.95 -14.03
N PRO A 93 -3.78 9.08 -15.05
CA PRO A 93 -5.00 8.40 -15.47
C PRO A 93 -5.61 7.63 -14.30
N SER A 94 -6.84 7.98 -13.92
CA SER A 94 -7.55 7.39 -12.78
C SER A 94 -6.80 7.52 -11.44
N GLU A 95 -6.00 8.57 -11.25
CA GLU A 95 -5.26 8.80 -10.00
C GLU A 95 -5.37 10.23 -9.51
N LEU A 96 -5.73 10.38 -8.24
CA LEU A 96 -5.88 11.66 -7.58
C LEU A 96 -4.59 12.12 -6.92
N ARG A 97 -4.35 13.43 -7.00
CA ARG A 97 -3.41 14.13 -6.14
C ARG A 97 -4.18 14.59 -4.92
N GLU A 98 -3.72 14.19 -3.74
CA GLU A 98 -4.31 14.63 -2.49
C GLU A 98 -3.21 14.99 -1.50
N LYS A 99 -3.42 16.08 -0.76
CA LYS A 99 -2.55 16.49 0.33
C LYS A 99 -2.97 15.78 1.62
N PRO A 100 -2.09 15.00 2.25
CA PRO A 100 -2.41 14.30 3.49
C PRO A 100 -2.56 15.28 4.66
N ARG A 101 -3.41 14.90 5.62
CA ARG A 101 -3.57 15.58 6.91
C ARG A 101 -3.27 14.60 8.04
N GLY A 102 -2.27 14.93 8.86
CA GLY A 102 -1.79 14.10 9.94
C GLY A 102 -1.20 12.75 9.48
N GLN A 103 -0.72 11.97 10.43
CA GLN A 103 -0.02 10.71 10.16
C GLN A 103 -0.88 9.64 9.47
N VAL A 104 -2.20 9.65 9.71
CA VAL A 104 -3.13 8.70 9.07
C VAL A 104 -3.34 9.07 7.60
N GLY A 105 -3.49 10.35 7.30
CA GLY A 105 -3.56 10.84 5.92
C GLY A 105 -2.29 10.53 5.15
N GLU A 106 -1.12 10.69 5.77
CA GLU A 106 0.16 10.36 5.14
C GLU A 106 0.27 8.87 4.81
N LEU A 107 -0.18 7.99 5.72
CA LEU A 107 -0.23 6.55 5.46
C LEU A 107 -1.16 6.23 4.29
N LEU A 108 -2.40 6.75 4.32
CA LEU A 108 -3.45 6.44 3.35
C LEU A 108 -3.18 7.04 1.96
N ALA A 109 -2.54 8.20 1.88
CA ALA A 109 -2.20 8.84 0.61
C ALA A 109 -0.87 8.34 0.00
N CYS A 110 -0.09 7.55 0.75
CA CYS A 110 1.21 7.04 0.32
C CYS A 110 1.11 5.58 -0.14
N PRO A 111 1.22 5.30 -1.45
CA PRO A 111 1.14 3.92 -1.96
C PRO A 111 2.30 3.03 -1.48
N PHE A 112 3.46 3.62 -1.13
CA PHE A 112 4.58 2.86 -0.58
C PHE A 112 4.32 2.44 0.87
N CYS A 113 3.75 3.33 1.68
CA CYS A 113 3.36 2.99 3.05
C CYS A 113 2.29 1.90 3.04
N LEU A 114 1.24 2.04 2.22
CA LEU A 114 0.21 1.01 2.07
C LEU A 114 0.75 -0.31 1.50
N ALA A 115 1.75 -0.27 0.62
CA ALA A 115 2.35 -1.49 0.07
C ALA A 115 2.91 -2.38 1.18
N GLN A 116 3.51 -1.81 2.24
CA GLN A 116 3.99 -2.58 3.39
C GLN A 116 2.84 -3.34 4.08
N TRP A 117 1.70 -2.67 4.31
CA TRP A 117 0.53 -3.28 4.94
C TRP A 117 -0.09 -4.36 4.04
N ILE A 118 -0.22 -4.09 2.74
CA ILE A 118 -0.80 -5.03 1.79
C ILE A 118 0.08 -6.27 1.62
N ALA A 119 1.40 -6.10 1.47
CA ALA A 119 2.32 -7.22 1.38
C ALA A 119 2.26 -8.09 2.65
N THR A 120 2.23 -7.47 3.83
CA THR A 120 2.12 -8.18 5.11
C THR A 120 0.78 -8.94 5.22
N GLY A 121 -0.32 -8.31 4.81
CA GLY A 121 -1.64 -8.95 4.76
C GLY A 121 -1.68 -10.09 3.75
N TYR A 122 -1.02 -9.94 2.60
CA TYR A 122 -0.90 -10.99 1.59
C TYR A 122 -0.10 -12.19 2.12
N ALA A 123 1.07 -11.95 2.73
CA ALA A 123 1.87 -13.01 3.33
C ALA A 123 1.11 -13.74 4.45
N THR A 124 0.45 -12.98 5.34
CA THR A 124 -0.39 -13.53 6.41
C THR A 124 -1.54 -14.35 5.85
N GLY A 125 -2.22 -13.84 4.82
CA GLY A 125 -3.31 -14.53 4.13
C GLY A 125 -2.86 -15.83 3.48
N LEU A 126 -1.65 -15.88 2.89
CA LEU A 126 -1.10 -17.13 2.35
C LEU A 126 -0.90 -18.20 3.42
N VAL A 127 -0.59 -17.80 4.66
CA VAL A 127 -0.41 -18.74 5.78
C VAL A 127 -1.75 -19.20 6.36
N LEU A 128 -2.69 -18.27 6.55
CA LEU A 128 -3.97 -18.54 7.24
C LEU A 128 -5.09 -19.02 6.31
N ALA A 129 -5.15 -18.50 5.07
CA ALA A 129 -6.23 -18.73 4.10
C ALA A 129 -5.70 -18.79 2.63
N PRO A 130 -4.79 -19.72 2.30
CA PRO A 130 -4.01 -19.70 1.05
C PRO A 130 -4.84 -19.65 -0.23
N ARG A 131 -5.94 -20.41 -0.30
CA ARG A 131 -6.78 -20.48 -1.51
C ARG A 131 -7.40 -19.13 -1.85
N PHE A 132 -7.95 -18.46 -0.84
CA PHE A 132 -8.59 -17.16 -1.02
C PHE A 132 -7.55 -16.10 -1.36
N THR A 133 -6.41 -16.08 -0.66
CA THR A 133 -5.36 -15.09 -0.91
C THR A 133 -4.71 -15.26 -2.29
N ARG A 134 -4.49 -16.50 -2.75
CA ARG A 134 -4.02 -16.76 -4.12
C ARG A 134 -5.00 -16.25 -5.17
N LEU A 135 -6.31 -16.47 -4.96
CA LEU A 135 -7.34 -15.94 -5.86
C LEU A 135 -7.33 -14.41 -5.87
N ALA A 136 -7.34 -13.76 -4.71
CA ALA A 136 -7.31 -12.30 -4.61
C ALA A 136 -6.06 -11.72 -5.30
N GLY A 137 -4.90 -12.33 -5.09
CA GLY A 137 -3.64 -11.91 -5.71
C GLY A 137 -3.62 -12.08 -7.23
N ALA A 138 -4.11 -13.21 -7.73
CA ALA A 138 -4.25 -13.44 -9.15
C ALA A 138 -5.18 -12.41 -9.79
N THR A 139 -6.33 -12.12 -9.17
CA THR A 139 -7.27 -11.11 -9.64
C THR A 139 -6.65 -9.72 -9.69
N MET A 140 -6.01 -9.27 -8.61
CA MET A 140 -5.35 -7.96 -8.58
C MET A 140 -4.18 -7.86 -9.54
N THR A 141 -3.43 -8.95 -9.74
CA THR A 141 -2.36 -9.01 -10.74
C THR A 141 -2.90 -8.92 -12.15
N ALA A 142 -4.01 -9.61 -12.45
CA ALA A 142 -4.67 -9.52 -13.75
C ALA A 142 -5.15 -8.08 -14.04
N VAL A 143 -5.69 -7.38 -13.04
CA VAL A 143 -6.04 -5.95 -13.17
C VAL A 143 -4.79 -5.10 -13.43
N ALA A 144 -3.70 -5.33 -12.71
CA ALA A 144 -2.44 -4.61 -12.91
C ALA A 144 -1.92 -4.75 -14.36
N ILE A 145 -1.97 -5.97 -14.90
CA ILE A 145 -1.59 -6.26 -16.29
C ILE A 145 -2.55 -5.57 -17.26
N SER A 146 -3.86 -5.61 -16.98
CA SER A 146 -4.89 -4.95 -17.81
C SER A 146 -4.66 -3.44 -17.91
N ASP A 147 -4.38 -2.77 -16.79
CA ASP A 147 -4.09 -1.32 -16.78
C ASP A 147 -2.85 -1.00 -17.62
N TRP A 148 -1.81 -1.84 -17.52
CA TRP A 148 -0.60 -1.65 -18.30
C TRP A 148 -0.84 -1.85 -19.80
N LEU A 149 -1.69 -2.81 -20.18
CA LEU A 149 -2.13 -3.02 -21.56
C LEU A 149 -2.95 -1.83 -22.08
N GLN A 150 -3.81 -1.22 -21.26
CA GLN A 150 -4.56 -0.02 -21.64
C GLN A 150 -3.62 1.17 -21.90
N LEU A 151 -2.61 1.38 -21.05
CA LEU A 151 -1.60 2.43 -21.25
C LEU A 151 -0.74 2.16 -22.49
N ALA A 152 -0.34 0.91 -22.73
CA ALA A 152 0.40 0.52 -23.92
C ALA A 152 -0.43 0.74 -25.19
N TYR A 153 -1.71 0.35 -25.19
CA TYR A 153 -2.62 0.57 -26.31
C TYR A 153 -2.79 2.05 -26.63
N ALA A 154 -3.01 2.89 -25.60
CA ALA A 154 -3.12 4.34 -25.78
C ALA A 154 -1.85 4.95 -26.39
N LYS A 155 -0.67 4.48 -25.96
CA LYS A 155 0.61 4.92 -26.51
C LYS A 155 0.77 4.51 -27.98
N LEU A 156 0.41 3.28 -28.33
CA LEU A 156 0.49 2.78 -29.71
C LEU A 156 -0.46 3.55 -30.66
N MET A 157 -1.69 3.81 -30.22
CA MET A 157 -2.66 4.62 -30.98
C MET A 157 -2.14 6.03 -31.27
N LYS A 158 -1.51 6.68 -30.27
CA LYS A 158 -0.90 7.99 -30.46
C LYS A 158 0.21 7.96 -31.52
N SER A 159 1.12 6.98 -31.44
CA SER A 159 2.20 6.85 -32.44
C SER A 159 1.71 6.55 -33.86
N ALA A 160 0.61 5.80 -34.00
CA ALA A 160 0.01 5.52 -35.31
C ALA A 160 -0.68 6.76 -35.91
N GLY A 161 -1.25 7.63 -35.07
CA GLY A 161 -1.86 8.90 -35.50
C GLY A 161 -0.83 9.99 -35.86
N GLU A 162 0.35 9.97 -35.25
CA GLU A 162 1.47 10.87 -35.55
C GLU A 162 2.26 10.46 -36.81
N ALA A 163 2.00 9.28 -37.37
CA ALA A 163 2.66 8.76 -38.58
C ALA A 163 2.05 9.28 -39.90
N LYS A 164 1.45 10.48 -39.89
CA LYS A 164 0.84 11.14 -41.06
C LYS A 164 1.37 12.56 -41.21
#